data_AF-A0A190DB21-F1
#
_entry.id   AF-A0A190DB21-F1
#
_cell.length_a   1.000
_cell.length_b   1.000
_cell.length_c   1.000
_cell.angle_alpha   90.00
_cell.angle_beta   90.00
_cell.angle_gamma   90.00
#
_symmetry.space_group_name_H-M   'P 1'
#
loop_
_entity.id
_entity.type
_entity.pdbx_description
1 polymer ?
#
loop_
_entity_poly.entity_id
_entity_poly.type
_entity_poly.pdbx_seq_one_letter_code
_entity_poly.pdbx_strand_id
1 'polypeptide(L)'
;RACSEGSVQSCSCDYSHQSRASSVVRDWEWGGCSDNIGYGFMFSREFVDTGERGRNLREKMNLHNNEAGRAHVSSEMRQECKCHGMSGSCAVKTCWMRLPNFRVVGDNLKDRFDGASRIGVSNSPPERTSNVISNSPSNSVHHIREGLGRKQRYNFQLKPFNSDHKPPGPKDLVYMDPSPAFCEKDPHLGILGTYGRQCNDTSIGVDGCDLMCCGRGYKTQEVTIIERCACI
;
A
#
# COMPACT_ATOMS: atom_id res chain seq x y z
N ARG A 1 -1.07 -2.48 -14.03
CA ARG A 1 -2.31 -2.66 -14.80
C ARG A 1 -2.24 -1.83 -16.09
N ALA A 2 -2.28 -0.51 -16.03
CA ALA A 2 -2.20 0.34 -17.23
C ALA A 2 -1.02 0.02 -18.19
N CYS A 3 0.19 -0.21 -17.66
CA CYS A 3 1.35 -0.62 -18.45
C CYS A 3 1.18 -1.97 -19.16
N SER A 4 0.61 -2.96 -18.48
CA SER A 4 0.38 -4.30 -19.03
C SER A 4 -0.80 -4.35 -20.00
N GLU A 5 -1.72 -3.39 -19.90
CA GLU A 5 -2.80 -3.16 -20.86
C GLU A 5 -2.33 -2.38 -22.10
N GLY A 6 -1.12 -1.83 -22.10
CA GLY A 6 -0.60 -1.00 -23.19
C GLY A 6 -1.24 0.38 -23.30
N SER A 7 -1.94 0.84 -22.26
CA SER A 7 -2.64 2.13 -22.24
C SER A 7 -1.71 3.32 -21.96
N VAL A 8 -0.49 3.06 -21.48
CA VAL A 8 0.51 4.07 -21.14
C VAL A 8 1.76 3.82 -21.97
N GLN A 9 2.17 4.81 -22.77
CA GLN A 9 3.31 4.67 -23.69
C GLN A 9 4.68 4.61 -22.99
N SER A 10 4.80 5.19 -21.80
CA SER A 10 6.05 5.28 -21.05
C SER A 10 6.44 3.99 -20.32
N CYS A 11 5.62 2.94 -20.39
CA CYS A 11 5.90 1.65 -19.75
C CYS A 11 5.32 0.49 -20.54
N SER A 12 5.82 -0.71 -20.26
CA SER A 12 5.38 -1.96 -20.86
C SER A 12 5.34 -3.08 -19.80
N CYS A 13 5.00 -4.29 -20.22
CA CYS A 13 5.08 -5.49 -19.38
C CYS A 13 6.49 -5.69 -18.80
N ASP A 14 6.57 -6.41 -17.68
CA ASP A 14 7.84 -6.87 -17.14
C ASP A 14 8.24 -8.21 -17.78
N TYR A 15 9.35 -8.22 -18.51
CA TYR A 15 9.91 -9.40 -19.16
C TYR A 15 11.13 -9.98 -18.43
N SER A 16 11.52 -9.42 -17.28
CA SER A 16 12.70 -9.87 -16.51
C SER A 16 12.62 -11.32 -16.04
N HIS A 17 11.41 -11.86 -15.89
CA HIS A 17 11.16 -13.24 -15.52
C HIS A 17 11.43 -14.23 -16.68
N GLN A 18 11.27 -13.79 -17.93
CA GLN A 18 11.45 -14.64 -19.11
C GLN A 18 12.92 -14.84 -19.46
N SER A 19 13.79 -13.88 -19.12
CA SER A 19 15.24 -13.98 -19.34
C SER A 19 15.96 -14.88 -18.32
N ARG A 20 15.32 -15.18 -17.19
CA ARG A 20 15.79 -16.18 -16.21
C ARG A 20 15.32 -17.58 -16.59
N ALA A 21 15.84 -18.10 -17.70
CA ALA A 21 15.76 -19.52 -18.03
C ALA A 21 16.55 -20.30 -16.95
N SER A 22 15.85 -20.78 -15.94
CA SER A 22 16.43 -21.64 -14.91
C SER A 22 16.71 -23.01 -15.52
N SER A 23 17.88 -23.59 -15.25
CA SER A 23 18.22 -24.98 -15.60
C SER A 23 17.36 -26.03 -14.89
N VAL A 24 16.41 -25.60 -14.06
CA VAL A 24 15.45 -26.44 -13.36
C VAL A 24 14.29 -26.75 -14.29
N VAL A 25 14.07 -28.03 -14.57
CA VAL A 25 12.87 -28.51 -15.26
C VAL A 25 11.66 -28.15 -14.41
N ARG A 26 10.74 -27.36 -14.98
CA ARG A 26 9.49 -26.94 -14.35
C ARG A 26 8.33 -27.45 -15.19
N ASP A 27 7.21 -27.77 -14.54
CA ASP A 27 5.94 -28.15 -15.20
C ASP A 27 5.23 -26.95 -15.86
N TRP A 28 5.93 -25.82 -16.03
CA TRP A 28 5.42 -24.58 -16.61
C TRP A 28 6.55 -23.65 -17.04
N GLU A 29 6.22 -22.75 -17.97
CA GLU A 29 7.14 -21.77 -18.53
C GLU A 29 6.69 -20.32 -18.27
N TRP A 30 7.64 -19.41 -18.15
CA TRP A 30 7.35 -17.98 -18.10
C TRP A 30 6.91 -17.49 -19.48
N GLY A 31 5.83 -16.73 -19.54
CA GLY A 31 5.37 -16.10 -20.77
C GLY A 31 4.40 -14.97 -20.49
N GLY A 32 3.58 -14.62 -21.48
CA GLY A 32 2.56 -13.58 -21.34
C GLY A 32 3.12 -12.19 -21.00
N CYS A 33 2.27 -11.37 -20.37
CA CYS A 33 2.59 -10.01 -19.95
C CYS A 33 2.52 -9.92 -18.43
N SER A 34 3.67 -9.88 -17.76
CA SER A 34 3.71 -9.63 -16.31
C SER A 34 3.47 -8.15 -16.01
N ASP A 35 2.70 -7.88 -14.95
CA ASP A 35 2.48 -6.51 -14.48
C ASP A 35 3.80 -5.89 -14.00
N ASN A 36 4.14 -4.73 -14.57
CA ASN A 36 5.38 -4.03 -14.24
C ASN A 36 5.27 -3.25 -12.91
N ILE A 37 5.39 -3.98 -11.80
CA ILE A 37 5.35 -3.39 -10.45
C ILE A 37 6.50 -2.43 -10.22
N GLY A 38 7.69 -2.69 -10.78
CA GLY A 38 8.86 -1.84 -10.62
C GLY A 38 8.58 -0.42 -11.12
N TYR A 39 8.01 -0.30 -12.33
CA TYR A 39 7.58 0.98 -12.87
C TYR A 39 6.52 1.65 -12.00
N GLY A 40 5.45 0.93 -11.64
CA GLY A 40 4.36 1.48 -10.83
C GLY A 40 4.82 1.97 -9.45
N PHE A 41 5.74 1.24 -8.83
CA PHE A 41 6.33 1.57 -7.54
C PHE A 41 7.22 2.83 -7.63
N MET A 42 8.06 2.94 -8.66
CA MET A 42 8.87 4.14 -8.90
C MET A 42 8.02 5.37 -9.20
N PHE A 43 7.03 5.22 -10.09
CA PHE A 43 6.09 6.29 -10.44
C PHE A 43 5.32 6.78 -9.21
N SER A 44 4.83 5.87 -8.38
CA SER A 44 4.15 6.22 -7.12
C SER A 44 5.06 6.99 -6.17
N ARG A 45 6.32 6.59 -6.01
CA ARG A 45 7.31 7.36 -5.22
C ARG A 45 7.54 8.76 -5.78
N GLU A 46 7.73 8.88 -7.09
CA GLU A 46 8.00 10.17 -7.72
C GLU A 46 6.80 11.12 -7.62
N PHE A 47 5.58 10.60 -7.79
CA PHE A 47 4.37 11.41 -7.77
C PHE A 47 3.90 11.73 -6.34
N VAL A 48 3.67 10.70 -5.50
CA VAL A 48 3.06 10.87 -4.16
C VAL A 48 4.04 11.54 -3.19
N ASP A 49 5.33 11.22 -3.27
CA ASP A 49 6.32 11.72 -2.30
C ASP A 49 6.93 13.07 -2.74
N THR A 50 6.40 13.71 -3.78
CA THR A 50 6.87 15.03 -4.26
C THR A 50 6.57 16.13 -3.25
N GLY A 51 5.44 16.07 -2.53
CA GLY A 51 5.08 17.03 -1.48
C GLY A 51 5.88 16.88 -0.19
N GLU A 52 6.38 15.68 0.09
CA GLU A 52 7.05 15.32 1.35
C GLU A 52 8.54 15.69 1.35
N ARG A 53 8.86 16.96 1.16
CA ARG A 53 10.24 17.48 1.09
C ARG A 53 10.78 18.00 2.42
N GLY A 54 9.91 18.14 3.42
CA GLY A 54 10.25 18.62 4.76
C GLY A 54 11.09 17.64 5.57
N ARG A 55 11.58 18.11 6.72
CA ARG A 55 12.34 17.30 7.69
C ARG A 55 11.55 17.03 8.97
N ASN A 56 10.31 17.50 9.07
CA ASN A 56 9.53 17.35 10.30
C ASN A 56 9.04 15.90 10.43
N LEU A 57 8.55 15.57 11.62
CA LEU A 57 8.09 14.22 11.90
C LEU A 57 6.92 13.81 11.00
N ARG A 58 6.07 14.77 10.63
CA ARG A 58 4.90 14.55 9.78
C ARG A 58 5.28 14.08 8.38
N GLU A 59 6.26 14.72 7.74
CA GLU A 59 6.68 14.30 6.40
C GLU A 59 7.36 12.93 6.43
N LYS A 60 8.13 12.62 7.49
CA LYS A 60 8.70 11.29 7.69
C LYS A 60 7.62 10.22 7.90
N MET A 61 6.58 10.53 8.68
CA MET A 61 5.42 9.67 8.87
C MET A 61 4.70 9.40 7.53
N ASN A 62 4.46 10.45 6.74
CA ASN A 62 3.84 10.34 5.42
C ASN A 62 4.67 9.45 4.49
N LEU A 63 5.99 9.69 4.38
CA LEU A 63 6.90 8.87 3.58
C LEU A 63 6.88 7.39 3.99
N HIS A 64 6.83 7.10 5.30
CA HIS A 64 6.72 5.73 5.81
C HIS A 64 5.40 5.07 5.40
N ASN A 65 4.27 5.74 5.62
CA ASN A 65 2.96 5.20 5.29
C ASN A 65 2.78 5.00 3.78
N ASN A 66 3.28 5.92 2.96
CA ASN A 66 3.29 5.79 1.51
C ASN A 66 4.11 4.57 1.07
N GLU A 67 5.26 4.36 1.70
CA GLU A 67 6.12 3.21 1.43
C GLU A 67 5.49 1.89 1.87
N ALA A 68 4.84 1.86 3.03
CA ALA A 68 4.07 0.70 3.50
C ALA A 68 2.96 0.33 2.51
N GLY A 69 2.21 1.32 2.00
CA GLY A 69 1.20 1.12 0.96
C GLY A 69 1.77 0.49 -0.30
N ARG A 70 2.88 1.03 -0.81
CA ARG A 70 3.58 0.46 -1.97
C ARG A 70 4.11 -0.96 -1.72
N ALA A 71 4.61 -1.22 -0.51
CA ALA A 71 5.10 -2.53 -0.11
C ALA A 71 3.98 -3.58 -0.03
N HIS A 72 2.77 -3.21 0.41
CA HIS A 72 1.59 -4.10 0.36
C HIS A 72 1.22 -4.45 -1.08
N VAL A 73 1.22 -3.47 -2.00
CA VAL A 73 0.94 -3.76 -3.42
C VAL A 73 1.99 -4.70 -4.02
N SER A 74 3.28 -4.45 -3.77
CA SER A 74 4.36 -5.21 -4.41
C SER A 74 4.55 -6.61 -3.84
N SER A 75 4.36 -6.79 -2.54
CA SER A 75 4.53 -8.09 -1.90
C SER A 75 3.36 -9.05 -2.12
N GLU A 76 2.19 -8.52 -2.48
CA GLU A 76 0.99 -9.31 -2.77
C GLU A 76 0.88 -9.71 -4.25
N MET A 77 1.92 -9.50 -5.05
CA MET A 77 1.96 -10.00 -6.43
C MET A 77 1.87 -11.53 -6.47
N ARG A 78 1.12 -12.04 -7.45
CA ARG A 78 0.84 -13.48 -7.58
C ARG A 78 1.26 -13.98 -8.94
N GLN A 79 1.74 -15.21 -8.98
CA GLN A 79 1.92 -15.92 -10.24
C GLN A 79 0.55 -16.45 -10.68
N GLU A 80 0.06 -15.97 -11.82
CA GLU A 80 -1.11 -16.51 -12.49
C GLU A 80 -0.66 -17.36 -13.68
N CYS A 81 -1.40 -18.44 -13.96
CA CYS A 81 -1.08 -19.37 -15.04
C CYS A 81 -2.31 -19.64 -15.90
N LYS A 82 -2.09 -19.86 -17.19
CA LYS A 82 -3.12 -20.34 -18.12
C LYS A 82 -2.70 -21.68 -18.72
N CYS A 83 -3.66 -22.60 -18.71
CA CYS A 83 -3.49 -23.95 -19.23
C CYS A 83 -3.88 -24.01 -20.71
N HIS A 84 -3.05 -24.70 -21.49
CA HIS A 84 -3.18 -24.76 -22.95
C HIS A 84 -2.99 -26.17 -23.50
N GLY A 85 -3.02 -27.20 -22.65
CA GLY A 85 -2.96 -28.58 -23.09
C GLY A 85 -4.24 -29.01 -23.81
N MET A 86 -4.18 -30.18 -24.47
CA MET A 86 -5.31 -30.77 -25.20
C MET A 86 -6.55 -30.82 -24.29
N SER A 87 -7.70 -30.41 -24.84
CA SER A 87 -8.99 -30.35 -24.14
C SER A 87 -8.98 -29.50 -22.86
N GLY A 88 -8.10 -28.50 -22.76
CA GLY A 88 -7.99 -27.62 -21.59
C GLY A 88 -7.16 -28.19 -20.43
N SER A 89 -6.43 -29.28 -20.66
CA SER A 89 -5.52 -29.83 -19.65
C SER A 89 -4.38 -28.87 -19.30
N CYS A 90 -3.88 -28.96 -18.06
CA CYS A 90 -2.77 -28.16 -17.55
C CYS A 90 -1.39 -28.84 -17.71
N ALA A 91 -1.29 -29.86 -18.57
CA ALA A 91 -0.02 -30.54 -18.87
C ALA A 91 1.02 -29.56 -19.46
N VAL A 92 0.54 -28.56 -20.20
CA VAL A 92 1.32 -27.39 -20.61
C VAL A 92 0.60 -26.16 -20.07
N LYS A 93 1.34 -25.32 -19.34
CA LYS A 93 0.84 -24.05 -18.83
C LYS A 93 1.91 -22.98 -18.87
N THR A 94 1.46 -21.76 -19.13
CA THR A 94 2.31 -20.56 -19.18
C THR A 94 1.89 -19.65 -18.04
N CYS A 95 2.86 -19.08 -17.32
CA CYS A 95 2.60 -18.22 -16.17
C CYS A 95 3.24 -16.83 -16.30
N TRP A 96 2.65 -15.86 -15.60
CA TRP A 96 3.10 -14.47 -15.53
C TRP A 96 2.77 -13.87 -14.15
N MET A 97 3.45 -12.79 -13.78
CA MET A 97 3.18 -12.09 -12.51
C MET A 97 2.04 -11.09 -12.66
N ARG A 98 1.09 -11.11 -11.74
CA ARG A 98 -0.09 -10.24 -11.73
C ARG A 98 -0.26 -9.55 -10.40
N LEU A 99 -0.78 -8.33 -10.46
CA LEU A 99 -1.19 -7.57 -9.30
C LEU A 99 -2.44 -8.21 -8.68
N PRO A 100 -2.53 -8.23 -7.35
CA PRO A 100 -3.73 -8.73 -6.66
C PRO A 100 -4.95 -7.88 -7.01
N ASN A 101 -6.14 -8.41 -6.74
CA ASN A 101 -7.33 -7.56 -6.66
C ASN A 101 -7.08 -6.47 -5.61
N PHE A 102 -7.39 -5.22 -5.94
CA PHE A 102 -7.13 -4.08 -5.06
C PHE A 102 -7.86 -4.20 -3.72
N ARG A 103 -8.98 -4.93 -3.67
CA ARG A 103 -9.68 -5.22 -2.41
C ARG A 103 -8.78 -5.93 -1.39
N VAL A 104 -7.96 -6.89 -1.83
CA VAL A 104 -7.00 -7.58 -0.95
C VAL A 104 -6.00 -6.59 -0.33
N VAL A 105 -5.50 -5.65 -1.14
CA VAL A 105 -4.58 -4.61 -0.64
C VAL A 105 -5.31 -3.70 0.35
N GLY A 106 -6.57 -3.34 0.07
CA GLY A 106 -7.41 -2.55 0.96
C GLY A 106 -7.67 -3.24 2.30
N ASP A 107 -8.01 -4.52 2.29
CA ASP A 107 -8.25 -5.33 3.48
C ASP A 107 -6.96 -5.44 4.31
N ASN A 108 -5.82 -5.76 3.68
CA ASN A 108 -4.52 -5.80 4.36
C ASN A 108 -4.14 -4.45 4.98
N LEU A 109 -4.38 -3.34 4.28
CA LEU A 109 -4.10 -2.00 4.81
C LEU A 109 -5.07 -1.60 5.91
N LYS A 110 -6.32 -2.07 5.87
CA LYS A 110 -7.32 -1.87 6.93
C LYS A 110 -6.88 -2.54 8.22
N ASP A 111 -6.35 -3.76 8.14
CA ASP A 111 -5.79 -4.44 9.32
C ASP A 111 -4.61 -3.66 9.92
N ARG A 112 -3.74 -3.09 9.06
CA ARG A 112 -2.63 -2.23 9.51
C ARG A 112 -3.10 -0.89 10.07
N PHE A 113 -4.24 -0.39 9.61
CA PHE A 113 -4.85 0.82 10.14
C PHE A 113 -5.38 0.59 11.56
N ASP A 114 -6.05 -0.54 11.80
CA ASP A 114 -6.57 -0.88 13.13
C ASP A 114 -5.44 -1.14 14.15
N GLY A 115 -4.31 -1.65 13.69
CA GLY A 115 -3.10 -1.88 14.49
C GLY A 115 -2.03 -0.80 14.35
N ALA A 116 -2.37 0.40 13.85
CA ALA A 116 -1.36 1.43 13.57
C ALA A 116 -0.61 1.86 14.83
N SER A 117 0.68 2.13 14.68
CA SER A 117 1.55 2.47 15.82
C SER A 117 1.68 3.97 16.01
N ARG A 118 1.44 4.45 17.23
CA ARG A 118 1.68 5.85 17.57
C ARG A 118 3.18 6.12 17.70
N ILE A 119 3.67 7.13 17.00
CA ILE A 119 5.07 7.56 17.05
C ILE A 119 5.23 8.83 17.90
N GLY A 120 6.39 8.98 18.53
CA GLY A 120 6.74 10.16 19.33
C GLY A 120 7.83 11.00 18.68
N VAL A 121 7.86 12.29 19.00
CA VAL A 121 9.03 13.14 18.74
C VAL A 121 10.09 12.75 19.77
N SER A 122 11.07 11.95 19.37
CA SER A 122 12.21 11.66 20.23
C SER A 122 13.02 12.94 20.38
N ASN A 123 13.01 13.57 21.57
CA ASN A 123 13.87 14.73 21.91
C ASN A 123 15.36 14.36 22.03
N SER A 124 15.78 13.19 21.56
CA SER A 124 17.19 12.87 21.44
C SER A 124 17.77 13.72 20.31
N PRO A 125 18.89 14.43 20.53
CA PRO A 125 19.61 15.04 19.41
C PRO A 125 19.86 13.94 18.36
N PRO A 126 19.83 14.27 17.06
CA PRO A 126 20.20 13.30 16.05
C PRO A 126 21.63 12.87 16.39
N GLU A 127 21.81 11.60 16.78
CA GLU A 127 23.14 11.04 16.82
C GLU A 127 23.71 11.26 15.44
N ARG A 128 24.72 12.12 15.37
CA ARG A 128 25.55 12.24 14.19
C ARG A 128 26.17 10.85 14.04
N THR A 129 25.57 10.01 13.21
CA THR A 129 26.22 8.80 12.74
C THR A 129 27.52 9.25 12.10
N SER A 130 28.61 9.07 12.82
CA SER A 130 29.97 9.19 12.34
C SER A 130 30.03 8.43 11.02
N ASN A 131 30.32 9.13 9.93
CA ASN A 131 30.56 8.53 8.64
C ASN A 131 31.68 7.48 8.80
N VAL A 132 31.33 6.20 8.94
CA VAL A 132 32.28 5.12 8.77
C VAL A 132 32.50 5.00 7.27
N ILE A 133 33.56 5.66 6.81
CA ILE A 133 34.09 5.53 5.46
C ILE A 133 34.49 4.07 5.27
N SER A 134 33.60 3.28 4.68
CA SER A 134 33.92 1.95 4.19
C SER A 134 34.58 2.13 2.83
N ASN A 135 35.91 2.22 2.81
CA ASN A 135 36.68 2.19 1.58
C ASN A 135 36.52 0.81 0.94
N SER A 136 35.78 0.74 -0.16
CA SER A 136 35.86 -0.37 -1.12
C SER A 136 36.08 0.23 -2.51
N PRO A 137 37.14 -0.18 -3.23
CA PRO A 137 37.46 0.38 -4.53
C PRO A 137 36.58 -0.29 -5.58
N SER A 138 35.89 0.49 -6.41
CA SER A 138 35.32 -0.01 -7.66
C SER A 138 35.28 1.10 -8.69
N ASN A 139 36.19 0.97 -9.65
CA ASN A 139 36.31 1.74 -10.87
C ASN A 139 35.05 1.58 -11.72
N SER A 140 34.39 2.69 -12.05
CA SER A 140 33.59 2.87 -13.28
C SER A 140 33.26 4.35 -13.47
N VAL A 141 33.85 4.94 -14.50
CA VAL A 141 33.68 6.33 -14.93
C VAL A 141 32.50 6.36 -15.92
N HIS A 142 31.38 7.00 -15.54
CA HIS A 142 30.54 7.93 -16.32
C HIS A 142 29.09 8.01 -15.78
N HIS A 143 28.77 9.18 -15.23
CA HIS A 143 27.46 9.87 -15.09
C HIS A 143 26.19 9.10 -14.71
N ILE A 144 25.79 9.15 -13.42
CA ILE A 144 24.54 9.79 -12.94
C ILE A 144 24.79 10.33 -11.51
N ARG A 145 24.88 11.66 -11.39
CA ARG A 145 25.02 12.39 -10.11
C ARG A 145 23.65 12.65 -9.44
N GLU A 146 22.70 11.71 -9.50
CA GLU A 146 21.34 11.85 -8.93
C GLU A 146 20.98 10.80 -7.85
N GLY A 147 21.91 9.91 -7.47
CA GLY A 147 21.57 8.72 -6.67
C GLY A 147 21.74 8.84 -5.14
N LEU A 148 22.60 9.73 -4.66
CA LEU A 148 23.03 9.70 -3.24
C LEU A 148 22.05 10.36 -2.26
N GLY A 149 21.31 11.38 -2.71
CA GLY A 149 20.28 12.04 -1.89
C GLY A 149 18.99 11.24 -1.75
N ARG A 150 18.66 10.37 -2.71
CA ARG A 150 17.40 9.61 -2.76
C ARG A 150 17.38 8.44 -1.76
N LYS A 151 18.52 7.76 -1.53
CA LYS A 151 18.63 6.67 -0.53
C LYS A 151 18.49 7.17 0.91
N GLN A 152 19.01 8.37 1.21
CA GLN A 152 18.90 8.98 2.54
C GLN A 152 17.47 9.41 2.88
N ARG A 153 16.61 9.63 1.87
CA ARG A 153 15.24 10.13 2.06
C ARG A 153 14.33 9.14 2.80
N TYR A 154 14.54 7.85 2.61
CA TYR A 154 13.74 6.78 3.21
C TYR A 154 14.47 6.06 4.36
N ASN A 155 15.72 6.45 4.65
CA ASN A 155 16.56 5.82 5.67
C ASN A 155 16.40 6.55 7.01
N PHE A 156 15.22 6.48 7.60
CA PHE A 156 14.93 7.02 8.92
C PHE A 156 14.19 5.97 9.76
N GLN A 157 14.55 5.90 11.04
CA GLN A 157 13.85 5.04 11.98
C GLN A 157 12.86 5.88 12.80
N LEU A 158 11.59 5.52 12.73
CA LEU A 158 10.57 6.07 13.61
C LEU A 158 10.57 5.29 14.92
N LYS A 159 10.49 6.01 16.04
CA LYS A 159 10.40 5.42 17.38
C LYS A 159 8.94 5.42 17.83
N PRO A 160 8.47 4.33 18.47
CA PRO A 160 7.14 4.30 19.06
C PRO A 160 7.05 5.35 20.17
N PHE A 161 5.84 5.88 20.40
CA PHE A 161 5.58 6.84 21.47
C PHE A 161 5.84 6.24 22.85
N ASN A 162 5.55 4.95 23.02
CA ASN A 162 5.86 4.18 24.21
C ASN A 162 6.99 3.17 23.89
N SER A 163 8.07 3.21 24.67
CA SER A 163 9.28 2.39 24.48
C SER A 163 9.05 0.88 24.63
N ASP A 164 8.01 0.47 25.33
CA ASP A 164 7.69 -0.95 25.57
C ASP A 164 6.99 -1.58 24.37
N HIS A 165 6.53 -0.77 23.41
CA HIS A 165 5.92 -1.25 22.18
C HIS A 165 7.00 -1.61 21.15
N LYS A 166 6.70 -2.64 20.36
CA LYS A 166 7.55 -3.02 19.25
C LYS A 166 7.66 -1.85 18.24
N PRO A 167 8.86 -1.53 17.74
CA PRO A 167 9.02 -0.55 16.68
C PRO A 167 8.23 -0.96 15.42
N PRO A 168 7.67 0.02 14.67
CA PRO A 168 6.91 -0.28 13.47
C PRO A 168 7.81 -0.89 12.38
N GLY A 169 7.31 -1.94 11.73
CA GLY A 169 7.95 -2.55 10.57
C GLY A 169 7.73 -1.73 9.29
N PRO A 170 8.38 -2.12 8.17
CA PRO A 170 8.29 -1.38 6.90
C PRO A 170 6.92 -1.46 6.20
N LYS A 171 6.01 -2.34 6.67
CA LYS A 171 4.64 -2.51 6.14
C LYS A 171 3.57 -2.09 7.16
N ASP A 172 3.98 -1.61 8.32
CA ASP A 172 3.04 -1.14 9.34
C ASP A 172 2.69 0.32 9.07
N LEU A 173 1.52 0.76 9.54
CA LEU A 173 1.12 2.16 9.46
C LEU A 173 1.43 2.86 10.78
N VAL A 174 1.80 4.14 10.70
CA VAL A 174 2.14 4.97 11.84
C VAL A 174 1.30 6.25 11.88
N TYR A 175 1.08 6.77 13.09
CA TYR A 175 0.43 8.07 13.30
C TYR A 175 1.06 8.83 14.47
N MET A 176 0.94 10.15 14.50
CA MET A 176 1.50 10.98 15.58
C MET A 176 0.43 11.58 16.51
N ASP A 177 -0.66 12.06 15.92
CA ASP A 177 -1.72 12.76 16.63
C ASP A 177 -2.98 11.89 16.76
N PRO A 178 -3.66 11.90 17.91
CA PRO A 178 -4.92 11.18 18.07
C PRO A 178 -5.96 11.72 17.07
N SER A 179 -6.82 10.82 16.58
CA SER A 179 -7.91 11.21 15.68
C SER A 179 -8.94 12.07 16.41
N PRO A 180 -9.50 13.10 15.75
CA PRO A 180 -10.59 13.89 16.32
C PRO A 180 -11.88 13.06 16.44
N ALA A 181 -12.87 13.59 17.15
CA ALA A 181 -14.22 13.02 17.12
C ALA A 181 -14.90 13.34 15.78
N PHE A 182 -15.47 12.33 15.13
CA PHE A 182 -16.14 12.48 13.81
C PHE A 182 -17.67 12.60 13.88
N CYS A 183 -18.24 12.60 15.10
CA CYS A 183 -19.68 12.59 15.33
C CYS A 183 -20.37 13.88 14.87
N GLU A 184 -19.80 15.03 15.22
CA GLU A 184 -20.33 16.35 14.95
C GLU A 184 -19.62 16.99 13.76
N LYS A 185 -20.32 17.90 13.07
CA LYS A 185 -19.77 18.61 11.93
C LYS A 185 -18.75 19.66 12.42
N ASP A 186 -17.54 19.60 11.89
CA ASP A 186 -16.49 20.59 12.09
C ASP A 186 -15.89 20.99 10.72
N PRO A 187 -16.32 22.13 10.14
CA PRO A 187 -15.80 22.61 8.85
C PRO A 187 -14.31 22.94 8.87
N HIS A 188 -13.72 23.29 10.02
CA HIS A 188 -12.30 23.66 10.10
C HIS A 188 -11.40 22.44 9.91
N LEU A 189 -11.86 21.28 10.35
CA LEU A 189 -11.18 19.99 10.17
C LEU A 189 -11.69 19.20 8.96
N GLY A 190 -12.65 19.73 8.21
CA GLY A 190 -13.29 19.05 7.09
C GLY A 190 -14.19 17.88 7.50
N ILE A 191 -14.63 17.84 8.76
CA ILE A 191 -15.49 16.78 9.30
C ILE A 191 -16.95 17.12 9.02
N LEU A 192 -17.66 16.23 8.33
CA LEU A 192 -19.08 16.44 7.97
C LEU A 192 -20.06 16.03 9.08
N GLY A 193 -19.59 15.29 10.08
CA GLY A 193 -20.44 14.64 11.09
C GLY A 193 -21.08 13.35 10.58
N THR A 194 -21.83 12.67 11.45
CA THR A 194 -22.50 11.40 11.10
C THR A 194 -24.02 11.49 10.90
N TYR A 195 -24.59 12.71 10.93
CA TYR A 195 -26.01 12.91 10.69
C TYR A 195 -26.43 12.47 9.29
N GLY A 196 -27.57 11.78 9.19
CA GLY A 196 -28.13 11.30 7.91
C GLY A 196 -27.40 10.11 7.30
N ARG A 197 -26.37 9.55 7.96
CA ARG A 197 -25.71 8.31 7.51
C ARG A 197 -26.59 7.10 7.83
N GLN A 198 -26.61 6.14 6.92
CA GLN A 198 -27.22 4.83 7.18
C GLN A 198 -26.39 4.08 8.22
N CYS A 199 -27.07 3.35 9.09
CA CYS A 199 -26.47 2.49 10.11
C CYS A 199 -27.17 1.13 10.12
N ASN A 200 -26.50 0.15 10.72
CA ASN A 200 -27.00 -1.20 10.88
C ASN A 200 -27.39 -1.45 12.34
N ASP A 201 -28.68 -1.57 12.63
CA ASP A 201 -29.18 -1.78 14.00
C ASP A 201 -28.75 -3.12 14.61
N THR A 202 -28.44 -4.11 13.77
CA THR A 202 -28.01 -5.44 14.26
C THR A 202 -26.51 -5.52 14.56
N SER A 203 -25.73 -4.52 14.15
CA SER A 203 -24.27 -4.52 14.32
C SER A 203 -23.88 -3.84 15.64
N ILE A 204 -22.96 -4.47 16.36
CA ILE A 204 -22.26 -3.87 17.52
C ILE A 204 -21.00 -3.09 17.12
N GLY A 205 -20.62 -3.15 15.84
CA GLY A 205 -19.41 -2.54 15.30
C GLY A 205 -19.58 -1.06 14.96
N VAL A 206 -18.56 -0.49 14.32
CA VAL A 206 -18.56 0.93 13.91
C VAL A 206 -19.62 1.27 12.88
N ASP A 207 -20.26 0.29 12.23
CA ASP A 207 -21.43 0.45 11.36
C ASP A 207 -22.76 0.34 12.13
N GLY A 208 -22.70 -0.08 13.39
CA GLY A 208 -23.80 -0.16 14.34
C GLY A 208 -24.46 1.18 14.59
N CYS A 209 -25.78 1.22 14.75
CA CYS A 209 -26.49 2.49 14.98
C CYS A 209 -26.07 3.21 16.26
N ASP A 210 -25.71 2.48 17.33
CA ASP A 210 -25.21 3.07 18.57
C ASP A 210 -23.92 3.87 18.37
N LEU A 211 -22.98 3.33 17.61
CA LEU A 211 -21.68 3.94 17.33
C LEU A 211 -21.74 4.96 16.17
N MET A 212 -22.40 4.62 15.06
CA MET A 212 -22.56 5.51 13.91
C MET A 212 -23.33 6.78 14.26
N CYS A 213 -24.40 6.66 15.04
CA CYS A 213 -25.24 7.78 15.43
C CYS A 213 -24.77 8.43 16.74
N CYS A 214 -23.66 7.96 17.33
CA CYS A 214 -23.05 8.51 18.54
C CYS A 214 -24.04 8.64 19.70
N GLY A 215 -24.90 7.63 19.90
CA GLY A 215 -25.92 7.61 20.95
C GLY A 215 -27.10 8.58 20.78
N ARG A 216 -27.19 9.32 19.66
CA ARG A 216 -28.30 10.27 19.42
C ARG A 216 -29.62 9.60 19.00
N GLY A 217 -29.64 8.27 18.90
CA GLY A 217 -30.74 7.50 18.33
C GLY A 217 -30.75 7.51 16.81
N TYR A 218 -31.65 6.72 16.22
CA TYR A 218 -31.80 6.58 14.78
C TYR A 218 -33.28 6.45 14.40
N LYS A 219 -33.59 6.63 13.11
CA LYS A 219 -34.92 6.43 12.55
C LYS A 219 -34.87 5.28 11.56
N THR A 220 -35.82 4.36 11.66
CA THR A 220 -35.99 3.28 10.70
C THR A 220 -36.89 3.75 9.55
N GLN A 221 -36.48 3.44 8.32
CA GLN A 221 -37.27 3.71 7.13
C GLN A 221 -37.39 2.43 6.30
N GLU A 222 -38.61 2.04 5.96
CA GLU A 222 -38.85 0.97 5.00
C GLU A 222 -38.79 1.53 3.58
N VAL A 223 -38.00 0.89 2.72
CA VAL A 223 -37.81 1.30 1.31
C VAL A 223 -38.04 0.09 0.43
N THR A 224 -38.92 0.21 -0.56
CA THR A 224 -39.14 -0.83 -1.58
C THR A 224 -38.03 -0.75 -2.63
N ILE A 225 -37.24 -1.82 -2.76
CA ILE A 225 -36.15 -1.93 -3.74
C ILE A 225 -36.64 -2.80 -4.90
N ILE A 226 -36.53 -2.30 -6.13
CA ILE A 226 -36.82 -3.07 -7.33
C ILE A 226 -35.52 -3.71 -7.81
N GLU A 227 -35.44 -5.03 -7.74
CA GLU A 227 -34.31 -5.81 -8.26
C GLU A 227 -34.77 -6.81 -9.31
N ARG A 228 -33.82 -7.22 -10.17
CA ARG A 228 -34.09 -8.30 -11.12
C ARG A 228 -34.19 -9.60 -10.34
N CYS A 229 -35.36 -10.23 -10.42
CA CYS A 229 -35.62 -11.54 -9.84
C CYS A 229 -36.04 -12.52 -10.95
N ALA A 230 -36.00 -13.82 -10.64
CA ALA A 230 -36.40 -14.90 -11.56
C ALA A 230 -35.69 -14.84 -12.94
N CYS A 231 -34.37 -14.64 -12.95
CA CYS A 231 -33.55 -14.79 -14.16
C CYS A 231 -33.62 -16.25 -14.65
N ILE A 232 -34.18 -16.46 -15.85
CA ILE A 232 -34.25 -17.76 -16.55
C ILE A 232 -33.04 -17.89 -17.48
#